data_AF-A0A0C2CUW6-F1
#
_entry.id   AF-A0A0C2CUW6-F1
#
_cell.length_a   1.000
_cell.length_b   1.000
_cell.length_c   1.000
_cell.angle_alpha   90.00
_cell.angle_beta   90.00
_cell.angle_gamma   90.00
#
_symmetry.space_group_name_H-M   'P 1'
#
loop_
_entity.id
_entity.type
_entity.pdbx_description
1 polymer ?
#
loop_
_entity_poly.entity_id
_entity_poly.type
_entity_poly.pdbx_seq_one_letter_code
_entity_poly.pdbx_strand_id
1 'polypeptide(L)'
;MDLVWRVGYGLRGMAFEYKPGIYKTTKFLPGHESEIEPGQLVLIRTDGEFAPASVLKPVSNTNNQWQFQMPGIKVPSNSLNWGDTLVKLPHEGFYRLLEEKTFDGGGRWLVNAIVQLGYTRLAEPILFIAQRRSPLASNDLFFSDKGVKIELDNVDALIQPLAWYQEPNKS
;
A
#
# COMPACT_ATOMS: atom_id res chain seq x y z
N MET A 1 41.57 8.68 -43.57
CA MET A 1 41.87 9.15 -42.21
C MET A 1 40.84 10.20 -41.90
N ASP A 2 39.88 9.90 -41.03
CA ASP A 2 39.55 10.74 -39.88
C ASP A 2 38.43 10.09 -39.08
N LEU A 3 38.80 9.80 -37.84
CA LEU A 3 38.07 9.05 -36.84
C LEU A 3 37.28 10.09 -36.01
N VAL A 4 35.96 10.15 -36.15
CA VAL A 4 35.12 10.94 -35.24
C VAL A 4 34.31 10.00 -34.37
N TRP A 5 34.64 10.08 -33.09
CA TRP A 5 34.18 9.26 -31.99
C TRP A 5 32.66 9.21 -31.86
N ARG A 6 32.09 8.01 -32.02
CA ARG A 6 30.82 7.65 -31.40
C ARG A 6 31.05 7.63 -29.89
N VAL A 7 30.67 8.70 -29.21
CA VAL A 7 30.50 8.69 -27.75
C VAL A 7 29.30 7.79 -27.47
N GLY A 8 29.60 6.52 -27.19
CA GLY A 8 28.65 5.64 -26.53
C GLY A 8 28.38 6.23 -25.16
N TYR A 9 27.23 6.88 -25.01
CA TYR A 9 26.67 7.10 -23.68
C TYR A 9 26.33 5.72 -23.14
N GLY A 10 27.26 5.19 -22.35
CA GLY A 10 27.07 4.00 -21.55
C GLY A 10 25.76 4.14 -20.78
N LEU A 11 25.00 3.06 -20.76
CA LEU A 11 23.82 2.84 -19.95
C LEU A 11 24.01 3.47 -18.57
N ARG A 12 23.50 4.69 -18.37
CA ARG A 12 23.16 5.17 -17.03
C ARG A 12 22.14 4.15 -16.54
N GLY A 13 22.57 3.28 -15.62
CA GLY A 13 21.70 2.26 -15.03
C GLY A 13 20.38 2.91 -14.70
N MET A 14 19.29 2.38 -15.27
CA MET A 14 17.98 3.00 -15.16
C MET A 14 17.69 3.18 -13.67
N ALA A 15 17.59 4.44 -13.23
CA ALA A 15 17.15 4.75 -11.89
C ALA A 15 15.77 4.08 -11.69
N PHE A 16 15.54 3.52 -10.50
CA PHE A 16 14.25 2.97 -10.13
C PHE A 16 13.10 3.87 -10.58
N GLU A 17 12.13 3.30 -11.29
CA GLU A 17 10.92 4.03 -11.65
C GLU A 17 9.94 4.01 -10.47
N TYR A 18 9.83 5.14 -9.78
CA TYR A 18 8.83 5.28 -8.73
C TYR A 18 7.41 5.23 -9.30
N LYS A 19 6.63 4.26 -8.82
CA LYS A 19 5.18 4.20 -9.08
C LYS A 19 4.42 4.74 -7.87
N PRO A 20 3.36 5.53 -8.03
CA PRO A 20 2.57 6.01 -6.91
C PRO A 20 1.85 4.87 -6.18
N GLY A 21 1.55 5.08 -4.90
CA GLY A 21 0.78 4.16 -4.04
C GLY A 21 1.56 3.73 -2.80
N ILE A 22 1.07 2.73 -2.08
CA ILE A 22 1.61 2.34 -0.76
C ILE A 22 2.73 1.31 -0.85
N TYR A 23 3.69 1.43 0.07
CA TYR A 23 4.90 0.61 0.14
C TYR A 23 5.28 0.31 1.59
N LYS A 24 6.03 -0.77 1.78
CA LYS A 24 6.81 -1.06 2.97
C LYS A 24 8.27 -0.68 2.72
N THR A 25 8.84 0.11 3.61
CA THR A 25 10.27 0.43 3.58
C THR A 25 11.10 -0.77 4.03
N THR A 26 12.30 -0.94 3.49
CA THR A 26 13.24 -1.99 3.95
C THR A 26 14.59 -1.43 4.39
N LYS A 27 14.86 -0.16 4.08
CA LYS A 27 16.03 0.60 4.52
C LYS A 27 15.62 1.98 4.98
N PHE A 28 16.47 2.61 5.79
CA PHE A 28 16.35 4.03 6.10
C PHE A 28 16.38 4.88 4.83
N LEU A 29 15.63 5.97 4.79
CA LEU A 29 15.73 6.95 3.71
C LEU A 29 17.01 7.79 3.93
N PRO A 30 17.95 7.84 2.98
CA PRO A 30 19.17 8.63 3.14
C PRO A 30 18.87 10.11 3.41
N GLY A 31 19.54 10.69 4.39
CA GLY A 31 19.34 12.09 4.82
C GLY A 31 18.08 12.34 5.65
N HIS A 32 17.25 11.31 5.86
CA HIS A 32 16.01 11.36 6.63
C HIS A 32 15.86 10.11 7.52
N GLU A 33 16.98 9.59 8.02
CA GLU A 33 17.05 8.31 8.74
C GLU A 33 16.24 8.34 10.05
N SER A 34 16.10 9.50 10.69
CA SER A 34 15.27 9.68 11.89
C SER A 34 13.77 9.71 11.61
N GLU A 35 13.37 9.82 10.34
CA GLU A 35 11.96 10.00 9.95
C GLU A 35 11.39 8.80 9.23
N ILE A 36 12.20 8.13 8.41
CA ILE A 36 11.82 6.98 7.59
C ILE A 36 12.76 5.82 7.89
N GLU A 37 12.25 4.88 8.66
CA GLU A 37 12.96 3.69 9.12
C GLU A 37 12.52 2.46 8.31
N PRO A 38 13.27 1.34 8.35
CA PRO A 38 12.83 0.06 7.79
C PRO A 38 11.52 -0.43 8.42
N GLY A 39 10.71 -1.12 7.63
CA GLY A 39 9.48 -1.77 8.06
C GLY A 39 8.27 -0.84 8.20
N GLN A 40 8.38 0.43 7.82
CA GLN A 40 7.29 1.40 7.92
C GLN A 40 6.40 1.37 6.67
N LEU A 41 5.10 1.61 6.89
CA LEU A 41 4.15 1.92 5.82
C LEU A 41 4.36 3.35 5.34
N VAL A 42 4.47 3.55 4.02
CA VAL A 42 4.57 4.86 3.40
C VAL A 42 3.74 4.96 2.14
N LEU A 43 3.28 6.16 1.80
CA LEU A 43 2.71 6.48 0.50
C LEU A 43 3.77 7.17 -0.36
N ILE A 44 3.99 6.67 -1.57
CA ILE A 44 4.79 7.36 -2.59
C ILE A 44 3.86 8.12 -3.52
N ARG A 45 4.17 9.40 -3.74
CA ARG A 45 3.58 10.24 -4.79
C ARG A 45 4.66 10.70 -5.75
N THR A 46 4.29 10.85 -7.02
CA THR A 46 5.22 11.20 -8.11
C THR A 46 4.68 12.31 -9.01
N ASP A 47 3.51 12.87 -8.70
CA ASP A 47 2.82 13.86 -9.50
C ASP A 47 3.30 15.29 -9.21
N GLY A 48 3.35 16.15 -10.24
CA GLY A 48 3.61 17.58 -10.11
C GLY A 48 4.83 17.92 -9.24
N GLU A 49 4.58 18.54 -8.08
CA GLU A 49 5.61 18.98 -7.14
C GLU A 49 6.34 17.83 -6.40
N PHE A 50 5.81 16.61 -6.47
CA PHE A 50 6.35 15.39 -5.84
C PHE A 50 7.33 14.63 -6.73
N ALA A 51 7.63 15.12 -7.93
CA ALA A 51 8.61 14.48 -8.81
C ALA A 51 10.06 14.59 -8.26
N PRO A 52 10.91 13.55 -8.45
CA PRO A 52 10.57 12.25 -9.04
C PRO A 52 9.78 11.35 -8.08
N ALA A 53 9.96 11.51 -6.76
CA ALA A 53 9.14 10.89 -5.73
C ALA A 53 9.18 11.66 -4.40
N SER A 54 8.04 11.70 -3.71
CA SER A 54 7.93 12.09 -2.31
C SER A 54 7.33 10.97 -1.47
N VAL A 55 7.87 10.82 -0.27
CA VAL A 55 7.46 9.85 0.76
C VAL A 55 6.55 10.56 1.76
N LEU A 56 5.33 10.08 1.92
CA LEU A 56 4.37 10.58 2.91
C LEU A 56 4.18 9.53 4.00
N LYS A 57 4.18 9.98 5.26
CA LYS A 57 3.99 9.11 6.42
C LYS A 57 2.51 8.99 6.78
N PRO A 58 2.07 7.82 7.28
CA PRO A 58 0.74 7.63 7.81
C PRO A 58 0.55 8.47 9.08
N VAL A 59 -0.59 9.15 9.22
CA VAL A 59 -0.90 9.98 10.41
C VAL A 59 -2.07 9.44 11.21
N SER A 60 -3.22 9.28 10.57
CA SER A 60 -4.43 8.74 11.19
C SER A 60 -4.94 7.58 10.36
N ASN A 61 -5.56 6.62 11.03
CA ASN A 61 -6.28 5.54 10.37
C ASN A 61 -7.78 5.78 10.64
N THR A 62 -8.58 5.83 9.58
CA THR A 62 -10.02 6.04 9.67
C THR A 62 -10.69 5.06 8.72
N ASN A 63 -11.69 4.32 9.22
CA ASN A 63 -12.36 3.25 8.48
C ASN A 63 -11.37 2.24 7.88
N ASN A 64 -10.38 1.82 8.68
CA ASN A 64 -9.32 0.88 8.30
C ASN A 64 -8.45 1.32 7.10
N GLN A 65 -8.40 2.63 6.80
CA GLN A 65 -7.57 3.21 5.75
C GLN A 65 -6.68 4.30 6.33
N TRP A 66 -5.42 4.33 5.89
CA TRP A 66 -4.46 5.34 6.31
C TRP A 66 -4.69 6.66 5.56
N GLN A 67 -4.71 7.73 6.35
CA GLN A 67 -4.51 9.09 5.87
C GLN A 67 -3.03 9.44 5.98
N PHE A 68 -2.51 10.14 4.97
CA PHE A 68 -1.10 10.48 4.85
C PHE A 68 -0.90 11.98 4.93
N GLN A 69 0.17 12.42 5.60
CA GLN A 69 0.43 13.83 5.87
C GLN A 69 1.24 14.51 4.78
N MET A 70 0.88 15.77 4.55
CA MET A 70 1.59 16.75 3.73
C MET A 70 2.31 17.79 4.62
N PRO A 71 3.47 18.35 4.20
CA PRO A 71 4.20 18.00 2.99
C PRO A 71 4.92 16.64 3.12
N GLY A 72 5.10 15.95 1.99
CA GLY A 72 5.93 14.73 1.94
C GLY A 72 7.43 15.04 1.92
N ILE A 73 8.24 14.05 2.29
CA ILE A 73 9.71 14.10 2.24
C ILE A 73 10.15 13.76 0.82
N LYS A 74 10.84 14.67 0.13
CA LYS A 74 11.37 14.40 -1.21
C LYS A 74 12.50 13.38 -1.12
N VAL A 75 12.48 12.37 -1.99
CA VAL A 75 13.62 11.46 -2.10
C VAL A 75 14.83 12.25 -2.63
N PRO A 76 15.99 12.21 -1.93
CA PRO A 76 17.18 12.92 -2.39
C PRO A 76 17.60 12.48 -3.79
N SER A 77 18.00 13.45 -4.64
CA SER A 77 18.36 13.19 -6.03
C SER A 77 19.58 12.27 -6.20
N ASN A 78 20.45 12.22 -5.20
CA ASN A 78 21.60 11.31 -5.12
C ASN A 78 21.25 9.94 -4.52
N SER A 79 19.99 9.65 -4.21
CA SER A 79 19.53 8.41 -3.57
C SER A 79 18.25 7.85 -4.20
N LEU A 80 17.99 8.12 -5.49
CA LEU A 80 16.80 7.62 -6.19
C LEU A 80 16.73 6.09 -6.29
N ASN A 81 17.86 5.39 -6.19
CA ASN A 81 17.91 3.93 -6.10
C ASN A 81 17.43 3.38 -4.74
N TRP A 82 17.14 4.23 -3.75
CA TRP A 82 16.48 3.79 -2.51
C TRP A 82 15.12 3.13 -2.82
N GLY A 83 14.45 3.58 -3.89
CA GLY A 83 13.20 3.00 -4.36
C GLY A 83 13.30 1.51 -4.70
N ASP A 84 14.46 1.03 -5.18
CA ASP A 84 14.70 -0.40 -5.47
C ASP A 84 14.55 -1.29 -4.24
N THR A 85 14.61 -0.70 -3.04
CA THR A 85 14.52 -1.42 -1.78
C THR A 85 13.09 -1.55 -1.27
N LEU A 86 12.16 -0.77 -1.80
CA LEU A 86 10.78 -0.73 -1.34
C LEU A 86 10.02 -1.99 -1.77
N VAL A 87 9.15 -2.48 -0.88
CA VAL A 87 8.19 -3.53 -1.22
C VAL A 87 6.86 -2.87 -1.54
N LYS A 88 6.38 -3.01 -2.78
CA LYS A 88 5.06 -2.51 -3.18
C LYS A 88 3.98 -3.29 -2.45
N LEU A 89 3.00 -2.58 -1.89
CA LEU A 89 1.87 -3.21 -1.22
C LEU A 89 0.61 -3.11 -2.10
N PRO A 90 -0.26 -4.13 -2.09
CA PRO A 90 -1.61 -4.02 -2.62
C PRO A 90 -2.35 -2.84 -1.98
N HIS A 91 -3.12 -2.10 -2.76
CA HIS A 91 -3.81 -0.90 -2.29
C HIS A 91 -4.80 -1.23 -1.15
N GLU A 92 -5.02 -0.32 -0.21
CA GLU A 92 -6.08 -0.50 0.79
C GLU A 92 -7.46 -0.47 0.12
N GLY A 93 -8.43 -1.22 0.61
CA GLY A 93 -9.76 -1.20 0.01
C GLY A 93 -10.50 -2.51 0.14
N PHE A 94 -11.46 -2.74 -0.75
CA PHE A 94 -12.39 -3.85 -0.67
C PHE A 94 -12.05 -4.96 -1.64
N TYR A 95 -12.10 -6.18 -1.13
CA TYR A 95 -11.67 -7.39 -1.81
C TYR A 95 -12.64 -8.54 -1.52
N ARG A 96 -12.54 -9.61 -2.32
CA ARG A 96 -13.14 -10.91 -2.00
C ARG A 96 -12.05 -11.90 -1.63
N LEU A 97 -12.35 -12.81 -0.69
CA LEU A 97 -11.49 -13.96 -0.42
C LEU A 97 -11.54 -14.97 -1.56
N LEU A 98 -10.38 -15.49 -1.94
CA LEU A 98 -10.22 -16.56 -2.94
C LEU A 98 -10.24 -17.96 -2.33
N GLU A 99 -9.92 -18.07 -1.04
CA GLU A 99 -9.91 -19.32 -0.27
C GLU A 99 -10.65 -19.17 1.07
N GLU A 100 -11.07 -20.30 1.63
CA GLU A 100 -11.66 -20.33 2.97
C GLU A 100 -10.57 -20.08 4.03
N LYS A 101 -10.87 -19.22 5.01
CA LYS A 101 -10.00 -18.97 6.15
C LYS A 101 -10.64 -19.50 7.43
N THR A 102 -10.00 -20.46 8.06
CA THR A 102 -10.44 -21.02 9.36
C THR A 102 -9.65 -20.39 10.50
N PHE A 103 -10.29 -20.27 11.68
CA PHE A 103 -9.66 -19.68 12.87
C PHE A 103 -9.55 -20.69 14.01
N ASP A 104 -8.50 -20.55 14.81
CA ASP A 104 -8.33 -21.32 16.04
C ASP A 104 -9.45 -20.99 17.03
N GLY A 105 -10.06 -22.02 17.62
CA GLY A 105 -11.24 -21.87 18.46
C GLY A 105 -12.58 -21.83 17.71
N GLY A 106 -12.55 -22.00 16.38
CA GLY A 106 -13.74 -22.15 15.54
C GLY A 106 -14.14 -20.88 14.79
N GLY A 107 -15.06 -21.05 13.85
CA GLY A 107 -15.44 -20.01 12.90
C GLY A 107 -14.58 -20.04 11.63
N ARG A 108 -15.16 -19.52 10.55
CA ARG A 108 -14.52 -19.46 9.23
C ARG A 108 -15.03 -18.30 8.42
N TRP A 109 -14.17 -17.74 7.57
CA TRP A 109 -14.58 -16.87 6.48
C TRP A 109 -14.58 -17.69 5.19
N LEU A 110 -15.74 -17.70 4.52
CA LEU A 110 -15.95 -18.51 3.33
C LEU A 110 -15.29 -17.87 2.11
N VAL A 111 -15.04 -18.68 1.08
CA VAL A 111 -14.71 -18.19 -0.27
C VAL A 111 -15.75 -17.15 -0.70
N ASN A 112 -15.30 -16.08 -1.37
CA ASN A 112 -16.09 -14.91 -1.76
C ASN A 112 -16.59 -14.02 -0.62
N ALA A 113 -16.18 -14.27 0.63
CA ALA A 113 -16.43 -13.31 1.69
C ALA A 113 -15.83 -11.95 1.31
N ILE A 114 -16.62 -10.89 1.51
CA ILE A 114 -16.19 -9.51 1.29
C ILE A 114 -15.32 -9.11 2.47
N VAL A 115 -14.10 -8.68 2.19
CA VAL A 115 -13.15 -8.21 3.18
C VAL A 115 -12.61 -6.85 2.79
N GLN A 116 -12.18 -6.09 3.78
CA GLN A 116 -11.41 -4.88 3.59
C GLN A 116 -9.95 -5.17 3.93
N LEU A 117 -9.03 -4.82 3.04
CA LEU A 117 -7.59 -4.81 3.29
C LEU A 117 -7.19 -3.44 3.86
N GLY A 118 -6.53 -3.46 5.00
CA GLY A 118 -5.81 -2.34 5.58
C GLY A 118 -4.44 -2.78 6.10
N TYR A 119 -3.65 -1.85 6.62
CA TYR A 119 -2.31 -2.16 7.15
C TYR A 119 -2.08 -1.60 8.56
N THR A 120 -1.12 -2.16 9.29
CA THR A 120 -0.53 -1.48 10.45
C THR A 120 0.44 -0.37 9.99
N ARG A 121 0.89 0.48 10.93
CA ARG A 121 2.00 1.43 10.67
C ARG A 121 3.30 0.73 10.24
N LEU A 122 3.44 -0.55 10.57
CA LEU A 122 4.58 -1.40 10.22
C LEU A 122 4.35 -2.17 8.91
N ALA A 123 3.38 -1.72 8.09
CA ALA A 123 3.02 -2.33 6.81
C ALA A 123 2.66 -3.83 6.91
N GLU A 124 2.10 -4.26 8.05
CA GLU A 124 1.57 -5.61 8.20
C GLU A 124 0.11 -5.62 7.70
N PRO A 125 -0.27 -6.48 6.75
CA PRO A 125 -1.61 -6.52 6.21
C PRO A 125 -2.61 -7.10 7.22
N ILE A 126 -3.79 -6.49 7.25
CA ILE A 126 -4.91 -6.87 8.09
C ILE A 126 -6.17 -6.97 7.22
N LEU A 127 -6.90 -8.08 7.34
CA LEU A 127 -8.20 -8.25 6.73
C LEU A 127 -9.33 -8.02 7.74
N PHE A 128 -10.30 -7.22 7.35
CA PHE A 128 -11.52 -6.96 8.13
C PHE A 128 -12.72 -7.52 7.38
N ILE A 129 -13.47 -8.41 8.01
CA ILE A 129 -14.62 -9.08 7.38
C ILE A 129 -15.85 -8.18 7.33
N ALA A 130 -16.55 -8.17 6.19
CA ALA A 130 -17.87 -7.58 6.07
C ALA A 130 -18.94 -8.49 6.70
N GLN A 131 -19.84 -7.88 7.45
CA GLN A 131 -20.89 -8.58 8.20
C GLN A 131 -22.23 -7.90 7.97
N ARG A 132 -23.26 -8.74 7.83
CA ARG A 132 -24.64 -8.28 7.93
C ARG A 132 -25.05 -8.33 9.39
N ARG A 133 -25.48 -7.20 9.95
CA ARG A 133 -25.96 -7.16 11.34
C ARG A 133 -27.22 -8.03 11.51
N SER A 134 -27.35 -8.65 12.67
CA SER A 134 -28.54 -9.41 13.08
C SER A 134 -29.08 -8.81 14.38
N PRO A 135 -30.34 -8.32 14.42
CA PRO A 135 -31.29 -8.27 13.31
C PRO A 135 -30.86 -7.31 12.19
N LEU A 136 -31.44 -7.48 11.00
CA LEU A 136 -31.18 -6.59 9.86
C LEU A 136 -31.88 -5.24 10.08
N ALA A 137 -31.17 -4.29 10.69
CA ALA A 137 -31.68 -2.96 10.97
C ALA A 137 -31.50 -1.98 9.78
N SER A 138 -30.56 -2.26 8.88
CA SER A 138 -30.16 -1.39 7.77
C SER A 138 -29.63 -2.22 6.59
N ASN A 139 -29.73 -1.68 5.37
CA ASN A 139 -29.24 -2.31 4.14
C ASN A 139 -27.77 -1.95 3.87
N ASP A 140 -26.93 -2.11 4.88
CA ASP A 140 -25.49 -1.85 4.82
C ASP A 140 -24.67 -3.08 5.24
N LEU A 141 -23.45 -3.15 4.75
CA LEU A 141 -22.44 -4.09 5.24
C LEU A 141 -21.60 -3.38 6.31
N PHE A 142 -21.54 -3.98 7.49
CA PHE A 142 -20.69 -3.51 8.56
C PHE A 142 -19.34 -4.23 8.49
N PHE A 143 -18.24 -3.48 8.44
CA PHE A 143 -16.91 -4.07 8.54
C PHE A 143 -16.49 -4.12 10.01
N SER A 144 -15.96 -5.26 10.44
CA SER A 144 -15.50 -5.43 11.81
C SER A 144 -14.36 -4.46 12.15
N ASP A 145 -14.33 -3.98 13.39
CA ASP A 145 -13.20 -3.28 14.00
C ASP A 145 -12.07 -4.23 14.41
N LYS A 146 -12.34 -5.54 14.44
CA LYS A 146 -11.36 -6.59 14.70
C LYS A 146 -10.95 -7.23 13.37
N GLY A 147 -9.71 -6.96 12.99
CA GLY A 147 -9.10 -7.55 11.80
C GLY A 147 -8.22 -8.74 12.14
N VAL A 148 -7.95 -9.56 11.11
CA VAL A 148 -7.00 -10.68 11.19
C VAL A 148 -5.77 -10.32 10.39
N LYS A 149 -4.60 -10.37 11.04
CA LYS A 149 -3.31 -10.24 10.38
C LYS A 149 -3.09 -11.40 9.41
N ILE A 150 -2.51 -11.11 8.26
CA ILE A 150 -2.10 -12.13 7.29
C ILE A 150 -0.63 -11.93 6.94
N GLU A 151 -0.03 -12.93 6.32
CA GLU A 151 1.35 -12.81 5.82
C GLU A 151 1.37 -11.99 4.54
N LEU A 152 2.33 -11.05 4.44
CA LEU A 152 2.46 -10.15 3.29
C LEU A 152 2.64 -10.91 1.98
N ASP A 153 3.45 -11.98 2.00
CA ASP A 153 3.75 -12.78 0.82
C ASP A 153 2.54 -13.56 0.29
N ASN A 154 1.47 -13.70 1.09
CA ASN A 154 0.27 -14.43 0.71
C ASN A 154 -0.92 -13.52 0.35
N VAL A 155 -0.76 -12.19 0.41
CA VAL A 155 -1.89 -11.26 0.17
C VAL A 155 -2.49 -11.48 -1.21
N ASP A 156 -1.66 -11.44 -2.27
CA ASP A 156 -2.13 -11.52 -3.66
C ASP A 156 -2.78 -12.87 -4.02
N ALA A 157 -2.41 -13.95 -3.35
CA ALA A 157 -3.02 -15.26 -3.54
C ALA A 157 -4.35 -15.40 -2.78
N LEU A 158 -4.50 -14.67 -1.67
CA LEU A 158 -5.66 -14.78 -0.78
C LEU A 158 -6.85 -13.91 -1.23
N ILE A 159 -6.59 -12.77 -1.87
CA ILE A 159 -7.62 -11.77 -2.15
C ILE A 159 -7.66 -11.32 -3.60
N GLN A 160 -8.85 -10.96 -4.08
CA GLN A 160 -9.03 -10.29 -5.37
C GLN A 160 -9.76 -8.96 -5.20
N PRO A 161 -9.31 -7.86 -5.85
CA PRO A 161 -10.00 -6.58 -5.79
C PRO A 161 -11.46 -6.69 -6.22
N LEU A 162 -12.34 -6.01 -5.49
CA LEU A 162 -13.72 -5.80 -5.89
C LEU A 162 -13.88 -4.43 -6.54
N ALA A 163 -14.65 -4.37 -7.63
CA ALA A 163 -15.08 -3.11 -8.21
C ALA A 163 -16.35 -2.62 -7.51
N TRP A 164 -16.28 -1.42 -6.92
CA TRP A 164 -17.41 -0.77 -6.28
C TRP A 164 -17.77 0.49 -7.05
N TYR A 165 -19.06 0.73 -7.24
CA TYR A 165 -19.51 2.04 -7.68
C TYR A 165 -19.24 3.03 -6.57
N GLN A 166 -18.41 4.04 -6.86
CA GLN A 166 -18.18 5.15 -5.95
C GLN A 166 -19.09 6.29 -6.37
N GLU A 167 -19.98 6.69 -5.47
CA GLU A 167 -20.81 7.87 -5.70
C GLU A 167 -19.91 9.10 -5.89
N PRO A 168 -20.23 9.99 -6.84
CA PRO A 168 -19.53 11.26 -6.93
C PRO A 168 -19.76 12.06 -5.65
N ASN A 169 -18.71 12.75 -5.18
CA ASN A 169 -18.87 13.70 -4.10
C ASN A 169 -19.98 14.70 -4.47
N LYS A 170 -20.98 14.84 -3.60
CA LYS A 170 -21.95 15.94 -3.73
C LYS A 170 -21.17 17.24 -3.59
N SER A 171 -21.04 17.97 -4.68
CA SER A 171 -20.52 19.33 -4.74
C SER A 171 -21.38 20.28 -3.91
#